data_AF-A0AA38ZI98-F1
#
_entry.id   AF-A0AA38ZI98-F1
#
_cell.length_a   1.000
_cell.length_b   1.000
_cell.length_c   1.000
_cell.angle_alpha   90.00
_cell.angle_beta   90.00
_cell.angle_gamma   90.00
#
_symmetry.space_group_name_H-M   'P 1'
#
loop_
_entity.id
_entity.type
_entity.pdbx_description
1 polymer ?
#
loop_
_entity_poly.entity_id
_entity_poly.type
_entity_poly.pdbx_seq_one_letter_code
_entity_poly.pdbx_strand_id
1 'polypeptide(L)'
;MFRLSNNLVGILNFITFLLSVPILGAGIWLSHRASTDCEKFLEKPLIALGVFLMVVSLAGLIGACCRVSWLLWVYLLVMFLLIVLLFCFTIFAFVVTNKGAGEVVSGRGYKEYRLGDYSNWLQKRVNNTKNWNRIKSCLYDSKVCQSLTEKVDETVEQFYKEQLSSIQSGCCKPSDVCGFTYVSPTNWTSTNGATYTNSDCSLWSNDPSVLCYNCQACKAGVLDNLKRDWKKVAVINIIFLVFLIIVYSIGCCAFRNNREDNAQPRWKPYP
;
A
#
# COMPACT_ATOMS: atom_id res chain seq x y z
N MET A 1 -16.41 -26.25 27.15
CA MET A 1 -15.48 -25.59 26.21
C MET A 1 -15.64 -26.02 24.74
N PHE A 2 -16.09 -27.26 24.45
CA PHE A 2 -16.21 -27.84 23.09
C PHE A 2 -17.03 -27.07 22.04
N ARG A 3 -18.10 -26.38 22.43
CA ARG A 3 -18.94 -25.60 21.49
C ARG A 3 -18.39 -24.20 21.24
N LEU A 4 -17.58 -23.66 22.15
CA LEU A 4 -17.16 -22.26 22.09
C LEU A 4 -16.15 -22.03 20.95
N SER A 5 -15.15 -22.93 20.79
CA SER A 5 -14.12 -22.79 19.77
C SER A 5 -14.66 -22.97 18.35
N ASN A 6 -15.53 -23.96 18.11
CA ASN A 6 -16.15 -24.15 16.79
C ASN A 6 -17.13 -23.02 16.45
N ASN A 7 -17.92 -22.57 17.43
CA ASN A 7 -18.80 -21.42 17.24
C ASN A 7 -18.01 -20.14 17.00
N LEU A 8 -16.89 -19.92 17.70
CA LEU A 8 -16.02 -18.76 17.51
C LEU A 8 -15.38 -18.76 16.12
N VAL A 9 -14.85 -19.90 15.66
CA VAL A 9 -14.32 -20.02 14.28
C VAL A 9 -15.41 -19.76 13.25
N GLY A 10 -16.63 -20.28 13.46
CA GLY A 10 -17.77 -19.99 12.60
C GLY A 10 -18.15 -18.50 12.57
N ILE A 11 -18.24 -17.85 13.74
CA ILE A 11 -18.57 -16.42 13.86
C ILE A 11 -17.51 -15.55 13.20
N LEU A 12 -16.22 -15.82 13.44
CA LEU A 12 -15.13 -15.06 12.85
C LEU A 12 -15.13 -15.18 11.32
N ASN A 13 -15.30 -16.39 10.79
CA ASN A 13 -15.40 -16.59 9.34
C ASN A 13 -16.66 -15.93 8.75
N PHE A 14 -17.79 -15.94 9.47
CA PHE A 14 -19.01 -15.22 9.07
C PHE A 14 -18.78 -13.71 8.96
N ILE A 15 -18.12 -13.11 9.95
CA ILE A 15 -17.78 -11.69 9.94
C ILE A 15 -16.86 -11.37 8.75
N THR A 16 -15.82 -12.20 8.51
CA THR A 16 -14.92 -11.98 7.36
C THR A 16 -15.64 -12.13 6.02
N PHE A 17 -16.62 -13.03 5.91
CA PHE A 17 -17.45 -13.17 4.73
C PHE A 17 -18.28 -11.89 4.50
N LEU A 18 -18.94 -11.38 5.53
CA LEU A 18 -19.70 -10.13 5.45
C LEU A 18 -18.84 -8.93 5.05
N LEU A 19 -17.59 -8.87 5.52
CA LEU A 19 -16.64 -7.83 5.13
C LEU A 19 -16.11 -7.99 3.70
N SER A 20 -16.05 -9.22 3.17
CA SER A 20 -15.59 -9.47 1.79
C SER A 20 -16.57 -8.94 0.73
N VAL A 21 -17.87 -8.92 1.02
CA VAL A 21 -18.93 -8.44 0.12
C VAL A 21 -18.77 -6.95 -0.25
N PRO A 22 -18.66 -6.00 0.70
CA PRO A 22 -18.45 -4.59 0.34
C PRO A 22 -17.09 -4.35 -0.31
N ILE A 23 -16.04 -5.13 0.01
CA ILE A 23 -14.74 -5.05 -0.67
C ILE A 23 -14.90 -5.46 -2.15
N LEU A 24 -15.55 -6.58 -2.43
CA LEU A 24 -15.84 -7.01 -3.80
C LEU A 24 -16.72 -6.00 -4.54
N GLY A 25 -17.77 -5.51 -3.89
CA GLY A 25 -18.66 -4.49 -4.43
C GLY A 25 -17.92 -3.22 -4.80
N ALA A 26 -17.01 -2.74 -3.94
CA ALA A 26 -16.15 -1.60 -4.23
C ALA A 26 -15.21 -1.87 -5.42
N GLY A 27 -14.66 -3.08 -5.54
CA GLY A 27 -13.80 -3.47 -6.66
C GLY A 27 -14.53 -3.49 -8.00
N ILE A 28 -15.73 -4.08 -8.04
CA ILE A 28 -16.57 -4.13 -9.24
C ILE A 28 -17.11 -2.73 -9.57
N TRP A 29 -17.48 -1.93 -8.57
CA TRP A 29 -17.86 -0.54 -8.80
C TRP A 29 -16.73 0.25 -9.45
N LEU A 30 -15.51 0.08 -8.94
CA LEU A 30 -14.32 0.70 -9.51
C LEU A 30 -14.07 0.20 -10.94
N SER A 31 -14.30 -1.09 -11.24
CA SER A 31 -14.12 -1.62 -12.59
C SER A 31 -15.07 -1.02 -13.63
N HIS A 32 -16.28 -0.67 -13.21
CA HIS A 32 -17.28 -0.06 -14.08
C HIS A 32 -17.11 1.45 -14.22
N ARG A 33 -16.56 2.13 -13.21
CA ARG A 33 -16.42 3.60 -13.16
C ARG A 33 -15.00 4.11 -13.41
N ALA A 34 -14.00 3.23 -13.48
CA ALA A 34 -12.60 3.61 -13.65
C ALA A 34 -12.38 4.35 -14.98
N SER A 35 -12.30 5.67 -14.88
CA SER A 35 -12.05 6.57 -16.01
C SER A 35 -10.56 6.89 -16.13
N THR A 36 -9.86 6.92 -15.00
CA THR A 36 -8.42 7.23 -14.92
C THR A 36 -7.55 5.97 -14.89
N ASP A 37 -6.28 6.10 -15.29
CA ASP A 37 -5.31 5.00 -15.22
C ASP A 37 -5.07 4.53 -13.76
N CYS A 38 -5.26 5.42 -12.80
CA CYS A 38 -5.10 5.16 -11.36
C CYS A 38 -6.16 4.18 -10.86
N GLU A 39 -7.42 4.44 -11.20
CA GLU A 39 -8.55 3.61 -10.80
C GLU A 39 -8.43 2.20 -11.39
N LYS A 40 -8.04 2.10 -12.66
CA LYS A 40 -7.80 0.80 -13.35
C LYS A 40 -6.63 0.02 -12.73
N PHE A 41 -5.65 0.71 -12.17
CA PHE A 41 -4.51 0.07 -11.51
C PHE A 41 -4.91 -0.53 -10.15
N LEU A 42 -5.82 0.12 -9.41
CA LEU A 42 -6.26 -0.30 -8.07
C LEU A 42 -7.38 -1.34 -8.08
N GLU A 43 -8.20 -1.39 -9.12
CA GLU A 43 -9.33 -2.32 -9.25
C GLU A 43 -8.93 -3.80 -9.12
N LYS A 44 -7.98 -4.26 -9.94
CA LYS A 44 -7.56 -5.67 -10.01
C LYS A 44 -7.10 -6.25 -8.66
N PRO A 45 -6.19 -5.60 -7.91
CA PRO A 45 -5.78 -6.13 -6.61
C PRO A 45 -6.93 -6.14 -5.60
N LEU A 46 -7.87 -5.20 -5.68
CA LEU A 46 -8.99 -5.09 -4.76
C LEU A 46 -10.03 -6.21 -5.00
N ILE A 47 -10.36 -6.50 -6.26
CA ILE A 47 -11.23 -7.63 -6.62
C ILE A 47 -10.58 -8.96 -6.21
N ALA A 48 -9.29 -9.16 -6.53
CA ALA A 48 -8.58 -10.38 -6.18
C ALA A 48 -8.57 -10.64 -4.66
N LEU A 49 -8.36 -9.59 -3.86
CA LEU A 49 -8.43 -9.66 -2.40
C LEU A 49 -9.83 -10.06 -1.91
N GLY A 50 -10.87 -9.43 -2.44
CA GLY A 50 -12.25 -9.73 -2.05
C GLY A 50 -12.65 -11.18 -2.37
N VAL A 51 -12.30 -11.68 -3.56
CA VAL A 51 -12.62 -13.07 -3.96
C VAL A 51 -11.91 -14.05 -3.04
N PHE A 52 -10.62 -13.80 -2.76
CA PHE A 52 -9.82 -14.64 -1.88
C PHE A 52 -10.43 -14.72 -0.47
N LEU A 53 -10.78 -13.59 0.14
CA LEU A 53 -11.41 -13.55 1.47
C LEU A 53 -12.75 -14.28 1.49
N MET A 54 -13.56 -14.14 0.44
CA MET A 54 -14.85 -14.82 0.31
C MET A 54 -14.68 -16.35 0.26
N VAL A 55 -13.72 -16.86 -0.52
CA VAL A 55 -13.47 -18.31 -0.63
C VAL A 55 -12.97 -18.89 0.70
N VAL A 56 -12.01 -18.23 1.35
CA VAL A 56 -11.44 -18.69 2.63
C VAL A 56 -12.50 -18.71 3.73
N SER A 57 -13.34 -17.68 3.79
CA SER A 57 -14.41 -17.57 4.81
C SER A 57 -15.52 -18.61 4.62
N LEU A 58 -15.93 -18.89 3.38
CA LEU A 58 -16.89 -19.96 3.08
C LEU A 58 -16.35 -21.34 3.48
N ALA A 59 -15.08 -21.62 3.19
CA ALA A 59 -14.44 -22.86 3.63
C ALA A 59 -14.41 -22.96 5.17
N GLY A 60 -14.08 -21.87 5.87
CA GLY A 60 -14.11 -21.84 7.34
C GLY A 60 -15.51 -22.07 7.93
N LEU A 61 -16.55 -21.48 7.34
CA LEU A 61 -17.96 -21.66 7.73
C LEU A 61 -18.44 -23.11 7.55
N ILE A 62 -18.21 -23.70 6.37
CA ILE A 62 -18.60 -25.07 6.06
C ILE A 62 -17.85 -26.06 6.98
N GLY A 63 -16.56 -25.79 7.24
CA GLY A 63 -15.74 -26.62 8.13
C GLY A 63 -16.23 -26.61 9.56
N ALA A 64 -16.66 -25.45 10.07
CA ALA A 64 -17.23 -25.31 11.41
C ALA A 64 -18.63 -25.93 11.54
N CYS A 65 -19.48 -25.80 10.51
CA CYS A 65 -20.88 -26.25 10.55
C CYS A 65 -21.02 -27.78 10.40
N CYS A 66 -20.30 -28.38 9.44
CA CYS A 66 -20.50 -29.78 9.08
C CYS A 66 -19.51 -30.75 9.76
N ARG A 67 -18.59 -30.25 10.61
CA ARG A 67 -17.51 -31.03 11.29
C ARG A 67 -16.74 -31.96 10.34
N VAL A 68 -16.57 -31.55 9.09
CA VAL A 68 -15.87 -32.35 8.08
C VAL A 68 -14.37 -32.21 8.31
N SER A 69 -13.74 -33.25 8.88
CA SER A 69 -12.33 -33.24 9.24
C SER A 69 -11.38 -32.93 8.08
N TRP A 70 -11.69 -33.40 6.86
CA TRP A 70 -10.91 -33.03 5.65
C TRP A 70 -10.97 -31.51 5.42
N LEU A 71 -12.16 -30.92 5.43
CA LEU A 71 -12.35 -29.52 5.07
C LEU A 71 -11.71 -28.58 6.09
N LEU A 72 -11.73 -28.97 7.37
CA LEU A 72 -11.00 -28.27 8.43
C LEU A 72 -9.47 -28.39 8.27
N TRP A 73 -8.96 -29.54 7.79
CA TRP A 73 -7.54 -29.71 7.48
C TRP A 73 -7.10 -28.81 6.32
N VAL A 74 -7.88 -28.75 5.23
CA VAL A 74 -7.63 -27.84 4.10
C VAL A 74 -7.67 -26.39 4.56
N TYR A 75 -8.65 -26.01 5.40
CA TYR A 75 -8.72 -24.69 6.01
C TYR A 75 -7.44 -24.34 6.78
N LEU A 76 -6.96 -25.25 7.64
CA LEU A 76 -5.72 -25.04 8.39
C LEU A 76 -4.49 -24.94 7.48
N LEU A 77 -4.41 -25.75 6.42
CA LEU A 77 -3.32 -25.66 5.45
C LEU A 77 -3.31 -24.28 4.75
N VAL A 78 -4.47 -23.81 4.29
CA VAL A 78 -4.59 -22.49 3.64
C VAL A 78 -4.24 -21.37 4.63
N MET A 79 -4.72 -21.43 5.86
CA MET A 79 -4.39 -20.46 6.91
C MET A 79 -2.89 -20.43 7.22
N PHE A 80 -2.24 -21.60 7.29
CA PHE A 80 -0.79 -21.69 7.49
C PHE A 80 -0.02 -21.04 6.34
N LEU A 81 -0.38 -21.35 5.08
CA LEU A 81 0.25 -20.75 3.91
C LEU A 81 0.06 -19.22 3.87
N LEU A 82 -1.12 -18.74 4.27
CA LEU A 82 -1.42 -17.32 4.36
C LEU A 82 -0.53 -16.64 5.41
N ILE A 83 -0.37 -17.22 6.60
CA ILE A 83 0.53 -16.70 7.65
C ILE A 83 1.96 -16.62 7.14
N VAL A 84 2.48 -17.69 6.52
CA VAL A 84 3.84 -17.72 5.97
C VAL A 84 4.01 -16.64 4.90
N LEU A 85 3.07 -16.51 3.96
CA LEU A 85 3.11 -15.49 2.91
C LEU A 85 3.13 -14.08 3.49
N LEU A 86 2.23 -13.78 4.43
CA LEU A 86 2.16 -12.46 5.05
C LEU A 86 3.41 -12.14 5.86
N PHE A 87 4.01 -13.12 6.53
CA PHE A 87 5.26 -12.97 7.26
C PHE A 87 6.45 -12.72 6.31
N CYS A 88 6.55 -13.46 5.21
CA CYS A 88 7.56 -13.17 4.18
C CYS A 88 7.37 -11.78 3.59
N PHE A 89 6.12 -11.38 3.34
CA PHE A 89 5.79 -10.05 2.83
C PHE A 89 6.15 -8.94 3.81
N THR A 90 5.92 -9.09 5.13
CA THR A 90 6.33 -8.07 6.11
C THR A 90 7.85 -7.87 6.09
N ILE A 91 8.62 -8.96 6.13
CA ILE A 91 10.09 -8.89 6.08
C ILE A 91 10.53 -8.18 4.80
N PHE A 92 10.00 -8.60 3.65
CA PHE A 92 10.31 -7.98 2.38
C PHE A 92 9.98 -6.48 2.38
N ALA A 93 8.79 -6.09 2.85
CA ALA A 93 8.36 -4.71 2.95
C ALA A 93 9.32 -3.88 3.81
N PHE A 94 9.76 -4.39 4.96
CA PHE A 94 10.76 -3.70 5.79
C PHE A 94 12.10 -3.56 5.07
N VAL A 95 12.61 -4.62 4.44
CA VAL A 95 13.90 -4.60 3.74
C VAL A 95 13.91 -3.54 2.63
N VAL A 96 12.87 -3.49 1.79
CA VAL A 96 12.83 -2.53 0.67
C VAL A 96 12.53 -1.11 1.11
N THR A 97 11.85 -0.92 2.25
CA THR A 97 11.50 0.40 2.80
C THR A 97 12.46 0.91 3.87
N ASN A 98 13.50 0.16 4.25
CA ASN A 98 14.43 0.62 5.28
C ASN A 98 15.27 1.80 4.79
N LYS A 99 15.83 1.71 3.57
CA LYS A 99 16.62 2.75 2.91
C LYS A 99 15.76 3.93 2.42
N GLY A 100 16.39 5.09 2.26
CA GLY A 100 15.79 6.32 1.75
C GLY A 100 15.29 7.25 2.85
N ALA A 101 15.78 8.47 2.91
CA ALA A 101 15.23 9.50 3.77
C ALA A 101 15.27 10.82 3.02
N GLY A 102 14.20 11.61 3.09
CA GLY A 102 14.26 12.98 2.61
C GLY A 102 15.31 13.77 3.39
N GLU A 103 16.15 14.52 2.68
CA GLU A 103 17.14 15.41 3.24
C GLU A 103 16.45 16.67 3.77
N VAL A 104 16.74 17.03 5.01
CA VAL A 104 16.23 18.27 5.60
C VAL A 104 17.04 19.44 5.06
N VAL A 105 16.33 20.47 4.59
CA VAL A 105 16.97 21.71 4.13
C VAL A 105 16.84 22.76 5.23
N SER A 106 17.94 23.41 5.56
CA SER A 106 17.97 24.42 6.62
C SER A 106 17.02 25.58 6.31
N GLY A 107 16.16 25.91 7.27
CA GLY A 107 15.17 27.00 7.12
C GLY A 107 13.98 26.68 6.20
N ARG A 108 13.80 25.41 5.79
CA ARG A 108 12.66 24.97 4.96
C ARG A 108 11.75 24.02 5.74
N GLY A 109 10.44 24.14 5.56
CA GLY A 109 9.38 23.28 6.12
C GLY A 109 9.19 21.96 5.36
N TYR A 110 9.93 21.78 4.26
CA TYR A 110 9.90 20.60 3.41
C TYR A 110 11.27 19.93 3.31
N LYS A 111 11.29 18.73 2.71
CA LYS A 111 12.51 17.94 2.48
C LYS A 111 12.82 17.84 1.00
N GLU A 112 14.08 17.61 0.66
CA GLU A 112 14.49 17.19 -0.68
C GLU A 112 14.65 15.67 -0.75
N TYR A 113 14.40 15.10 -1.94
CA TYR A 113 14.40 13.66 -2.12
C TYR A 113 15.30 13.31 -3.30
N ARG A 114 16.29 12.44 -3.08
CA ARG A 114 17.16 11.92 -4.13
C ARG A 114 16.80 10.47 -4.41
N LEU A 115 16.70 10.12 -5.70
CA LEU A 115 16.31 8.77 -6.09
C LEU A 115 17.33 7.71 -5.64
N GLY A 116 18.62 8.09 -5.60
CA GLY A 116 19.72 7.22 -5.18
C GLY A 116 19.65 6.72 -3.74
N ASP A 117 18.91 7.40 -2.86
CA ASP A 117 18.82 7.02 -1.44
C ASP A 117 17.92 5.81 -1.20
N TYR A 118 17.08 5.45 -2.17
CA TYR A 118 16.10 4.38 -2.08
C TYR A 118 16.68 3.02 -2.50
N SER A 119 16.02 1.93 -2.11
CA SER A 119 16.46 0.59 -2.49
C SER A 119 16.40 0.37 -4.01
N ASN A 120 17.37 -0.38 -4.56
CA ASN A 120 17.44 -0.70 -5.99
C ASN A 120 16.13 -1.32 -6.52
N TRP A 121 15.42 -2.08 -5.68
CA TRP A 121 14.12 -2.66 -6.03
C TRP A 121 13.07 -1.57 -6.29
N LEU A 122 12.97 -0.57 -5.43
CA LEU A 122 12.05 0.57 -5.59
C LEU A 122 12.44 1.44 -6.79
N GLN A 123 13.74 1.75 -6.94
CA GLN A 123 14.25 2.52 -8.07
C GLN A 123 13.88 1.87 -9.42
N LYS A 124 14.01 0.54 -9.53
CA LYS A 124 13.65 -0.20 -10.75
C LYS A 124 12.17 -0.05 -11.13
N ARG A 125 11.29 0.17 -10.15
CA ARG A 125 9.85 0.33 -10.41
C ARG A 125 9.54 1.67 -11.08
N VAL A 126 10.20 2.75 -10.65
CA VAL A 126 10.01 4.11 -11.18
C VAL A 126 10.92 4.44 -12.37
N ASN A 127 11.99 3.68 -12.59
CA ASN A 127 12.84 3.81 -13.78
C ASN A 127 12.27 3.11 -15.01
N ASN A 128 11.30 2.20 -14.85
CA ASN A 128 10.62 1.60 -15.98
C ASN A 128 9.63 2.61 -16.60
N THR A 129 9.88 3.00 -17.85
CA THR A 129 9.10 4.03 -18.56
C THR A 129 7.60 3.73 -18.61
N LYS A 130 7.21 2.47 -18.86
CA LYS A 130 5.80 2.08 -18.92
C LYS A 130 5.10 2.22 -17.57
N ASN A 131 5.78 1.82 -16.49
CA ASN A 131 5.24 1.98 -15.15
C ASN A 131 5.20 3.46 -14.75
N TRP A 132 6.26 4.21 -15.05
CA TRP A 132 6.33 5.64 -14.73
C TRP A 132 5.26 6.44 -15.45
N ASN A 133 4.99 6.18 -16.74
CA ASN A 133 3.96 6.88 -17.48
C ASN A 133 2.57 6.72 -16.83
N ARG A 134 2.26 5.53 -16.29
CA ARG A 134 1.02 5.30 -15.53
C ARG A 134 1.02 6.07 -14.20
N ILE A 135 2.13 6.03 -13.46
CA ILE A 135 2.23 6.77 -12.18
C ILE A 135 2.10 8.28 -12.44
N LYS A 136 2.77 8.78 -13.48
CA LYS A 136 2.73 10.18 -13.90
C LYS A 136 1.31 10.61 -14.29
N SER A 137 0.58 9.82 -15.08
CA SER A 137 -0.82 10.14 -15.39
C SER A 137 -1.67 10.20 -14.12
N CYS A 138 -1.45 9.28 -13.17
CA CYS A 138 -2.13 9.33 -11.87
C CYS A 138 -1.80 10.61 -11.07
N LEU A 139 -0.55 11.06 -11.05
CA LEU A 139 -0.14 12.29 -10.35
C LEU A 139 -0.76 13.54 -10.97
N TYR A 140 -0.87 13.57 -12.29
CA TYR A 140 -1.52 14.65 -13.01
C TYR A 140 -3.03 14.66 -12.76
N ASP A 141 -3.70 13.52 -12.94
CA ASP A 141 -5.15 13.37 -12.76
C ASP A 141 -5.61 13.65 -11.34
N SER A 142 -4.80 13.30 -10.33
CA SER A 142 -5.07 13.58 -8.91
C SER A 142 -4.76 15.02 -8.51
N LYS A 143 -4.27 15.86 -9.44
CA LYS A 143 -4.03 17.29 -9.26
C LYS A 143 -3.17 17.61 -8.05
N VAL A 144 -2.13 16.80 -7.79
CA VAL A 144 -1.26 16.91 -6.60
C VAL A 144 -0.59 18.29 -6.43
N CYS A 145 -0.40 19.03 -7.53
CA CYS A 145 0.21 20.36 -7.54
C CYS A 145 -0.81 21.52 -7.55
N GLN A 146 -2.11 21.23 -7.71
CA GLN A 146 -3.12 22.28 -7.90
C GLN A 146 -3.18 23.25 -6.74
N SER A 147 -3.09 22.75 -5.50
CA SER A 147 -3.12 23.59 -4.30
C SER A 147 -1.94 24.57 -4.20
N LEU A 148 -0.83 24.29 -4.89
CA LEU A 148 0.32 25.20 -4.98
C LEU A 148 0.15 26.17 -6.15
N THR A 149 -0.38 25.71 -7.28
CA THR A 149 -0.67 26.55 -8.43
C THR A 149 -1.68 27.65 -8.12
N GLU A 150 -2.65 27.38 -7.24
CA GLU A 150 -3.68 28.35 -6.84
C GLU A 150 -3.14 29.47 -5.93
N LYS A 151 -1.94 29.30 -5.35
CA LYS A 151 -1.32 30.28 -4.45
C LYS A 151 -0.38 31.23 -5.18
N VAL A 152 -0.92 32.03 -6.08
CA VAL A 152 -0.12 32.89 -6.96
C VAL A 152 0.64 34.00 -6.20
N ASP A 153 0.05 34.53 -5.12
CA ASP A 153 0.58 35.68 -4.37
C ASP A 153 1.37 35.29 -3.09
N GLU A 154 1.73 34.02 -2.93
CA GLU A 154 2.49 33.55 -1.76
C GLU A 154 3.95 34.02 -1.82
N THR A 155 4.45 34.63 -0.73
CA THR A 155 5.85 35.08 -0.68
C THR A 155 6.80 33.90 -0.50
N VAL A 156 8.07 34.07 -0.89
CA VAL A 156 9.07 33.02 -0.78
C VAL A 156 9.28 32.55 0.68
N GLU A 157 9.18 33.44 1.65
CA GLU A 157 9.32 33.13 3.07
C GLU A 157 8.14 32.32 3.61
N GLN A 158 6.93 32.58 3.08
CA GLN A 158 5.74 31.80 3.40
C GLN A 158 5.86 30.40 2.79
N PHE A 159 6.23 30.33 1.51
CA PHE A 159 6.47 29.07 0.81
C PHE A 159 7.54 28.22 1.49
N TYR A 160 8.64 28.82 1.95
CA TYR A 160 9.70 28.11 2.68
C TYR A 160 9.25 27.54 4.01
N LYS A 161 8.22 28.10 4.66
CA LYS A 161 7.66 27.56 5.90
C LYS A 161 6.59 26.51 5.65
N GLU A 162 6.14 26.35 4.41
CA GLU A 162 5.07 25.41 4.09
C GLU A 162 5.53 23.95 4.22
N GLN A 163 4.64 23.13 4.77
CA GLN A 163 4.85 21.69 4.91
C GLN A 163 4.40 20.97 3.65
N LEU A 164 5.28 20.93 2.65
CA LEU A 164 5.03 20.19 1.42
C LEU A 164 5.12 18.68 1.65
N SER A 165 4.18 17.95 1.08
CA SER A 165 4.30 16.49 0.97
C SER A 165 5.52 16.11 0.11
N SER A 166 5.97 14.85 0.22
CA SER A 166 7.12 14.38 -0.59
C SER A 166 6.87 14.47 -2.10
N ILE A 167 5.63 14.26 -2.53
CA ILE A 167 5.23 14.38 -3.93
C ILE A 167 5.23 15.85 -4.34
N GLN A 168 4.66 16.74 -3.52
CA GLN A 168 4.63 18.17 -3.83
C GLN A 168 6.03 18.76 -3.95
N SER A 169 6.88 18.50 -2.97
CA SER A 169 8.27 18.98 -2.94
C SER A 169 9.14 18.39 -4.05
N GLY A 170 8.84 17.18 -4.55
CA GLY A 170 9.60 16.54 -5.63
C GLY A 170 9.07 16.81 -7.05
N CYS A 171 7.76 17.04 -7.21
CA CYS A 171 7.11 17.16 -8.52
C CYS A 171 6.65 18.59 -8.86
N CYS A 172 6.30 19.40 -7.85
CA CYS A 172 5.65 20.70 -8.05
C CYS A 172 6.59 21.91 -7.89
N LYS A 173 7.84 21.68 -7.51
CA LYS A 173 8.90 22.70 -7.44
C LYS A 173 10.21 22.14 -8.01
N PRO A 174 11.12 22.99 -8.51
CA PRO A 174 12.47 22.58 -8.86
C PRO A 174 13.28 22.19 -7.60
N SER A 175 14.42 21.55 -7.79
CA SER A 175 15.37 21.32 -6.69
C SER A 175 16.07 22.63 -6.31
N ASP A 176 16.30 22.82 -5.01
CA ASP A 176 16.96 24.01 -4.47
C ASP A 176 18.40 24.15 -5.01
N VAL A 177 19.05 23.03 -5.38
CA VAL A 177 20.40 23.04 -5.98
C VAL A 177 20.46 23.69 -7.36
N CYS A 178 19.31 23.85 -8.03
CA CYS A 178 19.24 24.52 -9.33
C CYS A 178 19.42 26.04 -9.23
N GLY A 179 19.22 26.63 -8.05
CA GLY A 179 19.43 28.06 -7.82
C GLY A 179 18.44 28.97 -8.56
N PHE A 180 17.25 28.46 -8.91
CA PHE A 180 16.25 29.26 -9.62
C PHE A 180 15.65 30.34 -8.74
N THR A 181 15.29 31.46 -9.35
CA THR A 181 14.67 32.59 -8.64
C THR A 181 13.17 32.32 -8.49
N TYR A 182 12.67 32.40 -7.26
CA TYR A 182 11.25 32.25 -6.94
C TYR A 182 10.42 33.36 -7.59
N VAL A 183 9.30 32.98 -8.22
CA VAL A 183 8.26 33.91 -8.69
C VAL A 183 6.93 33.56 -8.01
N SER A 184 6.55 32.28 -8.06
CA SER A 184 5.41 31.73 -7.34
C SER A 184 5.68 30.25 -7.00
N PRO A 185 4.82 29.55 -6.23
CA PRO A 185 5.10 28.19 -5.76
C PRO A 185 5.48 27.19 -6.87
N THR A 186 4.85 27.32 -8.04
CA THR A 186 5.08 26.46 -9.22
C THR A 186 5.78 27.19 -10.38
N ASN A 187 6.20 28.45 -10.19
CA ASN A 187 6.85 29.23 -11.24
C ASN A 187 8.19 29.79 -10.76
N TRP A 188 9.25 29.40 -11.47
CA TRP A 188 10.63 29.69 -11.11
C TRP A 188 11.42 30.14 -12.33
N THR A 189 12.20 31.21 -12.19
CA THR A 189 13.02 31.74 -13.27
C THR A 189 14.39 31.06 -13.27
N SER A 190 14.75 30.40 -14.38
CA SER A 190 16.04 29.73 -14.50
C SER A 190 17.19 30.72 -14.63
N THR A 191 18.37 30.35 -14.15
CA THR A 191 19.59 31.15 -14.33
C THR A 191 20.14 30.94 -15.76
N ASN A 192 20.09 31.99 -16.58
CA ASN A 192 20.58 31.93 -17.96
C ASN A 192 22.08 31.55 -18.00
N GLY A 193 22.43 30.54 -18.82
CA GLY A 193 23.82 30.13 -19.06
C GLY A 193 24.44 29.18 -18.04
N ALA A 194 23.67 28.63 -17.09
CA ALA A 194 24.19 27.68 -16.11
C ALA A 194 24.29 26.25 -16.67
N THR A 195 25.47 25.63 -16.55
CA THR A 195 25.64 24.18 -16.67
C THR A 195 25.23 23.51 -15.36
N TYR A 196 24.10 22.81 -15.37
CA TYR A 196 23.61 22.08 -14.20
C TYR A 196 24.25 20.70 -14.10
N THR A 197 24.77 20.36 -12.92
CA THR A 197 25.22 19.00 -12.60
C THR A 197 24.05 18.06 -12.32
N ASN A 198 22.93 18.60 -11.83
CA ASN A 198 21.70 17.86 -11.62
C ASN A 198 20.82 17.90 -12.88
N SER A 199 20.51 16.73 -13.42
CA SER A 199 19.66 16.57 -14.61
C SER A 199 18.26 17.16 -14.41
N ASP A 200 17.74 17.19 -13.18
CA ASP A 200 16.39 17.66 -12.88
C ASP A 200 16.21 19.14 -13.20
N CYS A 201 17.27 19.96 -13.09
CA CYS A 201 17.22 21.38 -13.43
C CYS A 201 16.91 21.62 -14.91
N SER A 202 17.37 20.71 -15.79
CA SER A 202 17.09 20.78 -17.22
C SER A 202 15.71 20.23 -17.61
N LEU A 203 15.09 19.46 -16.72
CA LEU A 203 13.78 18.81 -16.94
C LEU A 203 12.63 19.63 -16.36
N TRP A 204 12.91 20.61 -15.50
CA TRP A 204 11.92 21.50 -14.92
C TRP A 204 11.24 22.36 -16.00
N SER A 205 9.92 22.57 -15.85
CA SER A 205 9.13 23.49 -16.67
C SER A 205 8.12 24.22 -15.79
N ASN A 206 7.85 25.50 -16.10
CA ASN A 206 6.79 26.26 -15.45
C ASN A 206 5.40 25.98 -16.05
N ASP A 207 5.31 25.12 -17.08
CA ASP A 207 4.03 24.66 -17.62
C ASP A 207 3.31 23.78 -16.57
N PRO A 208 2.09 24.15 -16.12
CA PRO A 208 1.32 23.39 -15.14
C PRO A 208 1.04 21.93 -15.55
N SER A 209 1.09 21.62 -16.85
CA SER A 209 0.89 20.28 -17.38
C SER A 209 2.14 19.40 -17.40
N VAL A 210 3.34 19.99 -17.22
CA VAL A 210 4.62 19.29 -17.30
C VAL A 210 5.35 19.27 -15.95
N LEU A 211 5.52 20.44 -15.32
CA LEU A 211 6.25 20.63 -14.05
C LEU A 211 7.51 19.76 -13.95
N CYS A 212 7.82 19.20 -12.78
CA CYS A 212 8.92 18.26 -12.59
C CYS A 212 8.47 16.79 -12.67
N TYR A 213 7.37 16.46 -13.36
CA TYR A 213 6.85 15.08 -13.39
C TYR A 213 7.80 14.07 -14.07
N ASN A 214 8.85 14.51 -14.75
CA ASN A 214 9.89 13.64 -15.32
C ASN A 214 11.19 13.62 -14.51
N CYS A 215 11.30 14.44 -13.45
CA CYS A 215 12.48 14.57 -12.62
C CYS A 215 12.71 13.34 -11.73
N GLN A 216 13.98 13.11 -11.38
CA GLN A 216 14.34 12.09 -10.41
C GLN A 216 13.85 12.45 -9.00
N ALA A 217 13.81 13.74 -8.67
CA ALA A 217 13.22 14.25 -7.43
C ALA A 217 11.74 13.87 -7.30
N CYS A 218 10.95 13.96 -8.38
CA CYS A 218 9.54 13.56 -8.37
C CYS A 218 9.37 12.05 -8.17
N LYS A 219 10.17 11.24 -8.86
CA LYS A 219 10.23 9.79 -8.63
C LYS A 219 10.60 9.45 -7.19
N ALA A 220 11.59 10.14 -6.63
CA ALA A 220 12.02 9.97 -5.25
C ALA A 220 10.92 10.38 -4.26
N GLY A 221 10.20 11.47 -4.53
CA GLY A 221 9.04 11.91 -3.74
C GLY A 221 7.90 10.89 -3.73
N VAL A 222 7.65 10.23 -4.86
CA VAL A 222 6.70 9.10 -4.95
C VAL A 222 7.19 7.90 -4.14
N LEU A 223 8.48 7.54 -4.23
CA LEU A 223 9.04 6.43 -3.45
C LEU A 223 9.01 6.70 -1.95
N ASP A 224 9.24 7.94 -1.51
CA ASP A 224 9.12 8.31 -0.11
C ASP A 224 7.67 8.17 0.39
N ASN A 225 6.71 8.63 -0.42
CA ASN A 225 5.30 8.49 -0.08
C ASN A 225 4.91 7.02 0.02
N LEU A 226 5.30 6.22 -0.98
CA LEU A 226 5.08 4.77 -1.00
C LEU A 226 5.72 4.09 0.21
N LYS A 227 6.92 4.47 0.60
CA LYS A 227 7.61 3.99 1.79
C LYS A 227 6.81 4.28 3.07
N ARG A 228 6.30 5.50 3.24
CA ARG A 228 5.47 5.85 4.40
C ARG A 228 4.20 5.01 4.45
N ASP A 229 3.54 4.82 3.32
CA ASP A 229 2.32 4.04 3.25
C ASP A 229 2.59 2.54 3.46
N TRP A 230 3.67 1.99 2.91
CA TRP A 230 4.09 0.61 3.15
C TRP A 230 4.42 0.34 4.62
N LYS A 231 5.01 1.31 5.34
CA LYS A 231 5.22 1.18 6.78
C LYS A 231 3.90 1.10 7.55
N LYS A 232 2.91 1.94 7.21
CA LYS A 232 1.57 1.85 7.80
C LYS A 232 0.91 0.50 7.52
N VAL A 233 0.97 0.05 6.26
CA VAL A 233 0.45 -1.26 5.86
C VAL A 233 1.17 -2.40 6.59
N ALA A 234 2.49 -2.32 6.75
CA ALA A 234 3.26 -3.32 7.50
C ALA A 234 2.84 -3.38 8.97
N VAL A 235 2.57 -2.24 9.62
CA VAL A 235 2.05 -2.21 11.01
C VAL A 235 0.68 -2.89 11.09
N ILE A 236 -0.24 -2.55 10.17
CA ILE A 236 -1.56 -3.20 10.11
C ILE A 236 -1.42 -4.71 9.85
N ASN A 237 -0.49 -5.11 8.97
CA ASN A 237 -0.25 -6.51 8.66
C ASN A 237 0.32 -7.29 9.85
N ILE A 238 1.15 -6.67 10.71
CA ILE A 238 1.62 -7.29 11.97
C ILE A 238 0.44 -7.58 12.90
N ILE A 239 -0.47 -6.63 13.08
CA ILE A 239 -1.68 -6.83 13.91
C ILE A 239 -2.51 -7.98 13.35
N PHE A 240 -2.69 -8.01 12.02
CA PHE A 240 -3.42 -9.08 11.34
C PHE A 240 -2.74 -10.44 11.48
N LEU A 241 -1.42 -10.52 11.38
CA LEU A 241 -0.64 -11.74 11.61
C LEU A 241 -0.86 -12.29 13.02
N VAL A 242 -0.81 -11.44 14.05
CA VAL A 242 -1.07 -11.87 15.45
C VAL A 242 -2.48 -12.45 15.56
N PHE A 243 -3.47 -11.77 15.00
CA PHE A 243 -4.86 -12.25 14.97
C PHE A 243 -4.99 -13.61 14.26
N LEU A 244 -4.37 -13.77 13.09
CA LEU A 244 -4.39 -15.03 12.34
C LEU A 244 -3.74 -16.18 13.10
N ILE A 245 -2.64 -15.93 13.83
CA ILE A 245 -1.97 -16.94 14.65
C ILE A 245 -2.90 -17.42 15.79
N ILE A 246 -3.66 -16.51 16.40
CA ILE A 246 -4.64 -16.87 17.44
C ILE A 246 -5.75 -17.74 16.82
N VAL A 247 -6.32 -17.33 15.69
CA VAL A 247 -7.37 -18.10 14.99
C VAL A 247 -6.86 -19.47 14.55
N TYR A 248 -5.64 -19.52 14.01
CA TYR A 248 -4.99 -20.77 13.62
C TYR A 248 -4.80 -21.71 14.82
N SER A 249 -4.34 -21.19 15.95
CA SER A 249 -4.17 -21.96 17.19
C SER A 249 -5.51 -22.56 17.68
N ILE A 250 -6.58 -21.77 17.65
CA ILE A 250 -7.94 -22.23 18.00
C ILE A 250 -8.44 -23.26 16.99
N GLY A 251 -8.19 -23.05 15.70
CA GLY A 251 -8.52 -23.99 14.63
C GLY A 251 -7.80 -25.34 14.77
N CYS A 252 -6.50 -25.32 15.12
CA CYS A 252 -5.73 -26.53 15.43
C CYS A 252 -6.30 -27.29 16.63
N CYS A 253 -6.68 -26.57 17.70
CA CYS A 253 -7.38 -27.18 18.84
C CYS A 253 -8.71 -27.82 18.42
N ALA A 254 -9.51 -27.12 17.60
CA ALA A 254 -10.77 -27.65 17.08
C ALA A 254 -10.56 -28.89 16.20
N PHE A 255 -9.50 -28.89 15.36
CA PHE A 255 -9.15 -30.04 14.51
C PHE A 255 -8.70 -31.25 15.31
N ARG A 256 -7.84 -31.06 16.32
CA ARG A 256 -7.42 -32.16 17.21
C ARG A 256 -8.62 -32.79 17.91
N ASN A 257 -9.52 -31.97 18.44
CA ASN A 257 -10.72 -32.47 19.13
C ASN A 257 -11.66 -33.22 18.18
N ASN A 258 -11.91 -32.71 16.96
CA ASN A 258 -12.73 -33.42 15.97
C ASN A 258 -12.09 -34.76 15.56
N ARG A 259 -10.75 -34.86 15.52
CA ARG A 259 -10.06 -36.12 15.23
C ARG A 259 -10.20 -37.11 16.37
N GLU A 260 -10.14 -36.67 17.63
CA GLU A 260 -10.37 -37.52 18.82
C GLU A 260 -11.81 -38.05 18.85
N ASP A 261 -12.81 -37.20 18.60
CA ASP A 261 -14.22 -37.59 18.53
C ASP A 261 -14.50 -38.62 17.41
N ASN A 262 -13.82 -38.50 16.27
CA ASN A 262 -13.94 -39.46 15.17
C ASN A 262 -13.14 -40.75 15.41
N ALA A 263 -12.06 -40.69 16.21
CA ALA A 263 -11.22 -41.85 16.53
C ALA A 263 -11.78 -42.71 17.68
N GLN A 264 -12.71 -42.19 18.49
CA GLN A 264 -13.51 -42.98 19.41
C GLN A 264 -14.87 -43.29 18.76
N PRO A 265 -15.06 -44.46 18.09
CA PRO A 265 -16.39 -44.92 17.79
C PRO A 265 -17.11 -45.07 19.12
N ARG A 266 -18.17 -44.28 19.31
CA ARG A 266 -19.12 -44.30 20.42
C ARG A 266 -19.26 -45.73 20.97
N TRP A 267 -18.52 -46.07 22.04
CA TRP A 267 -18.80 -47.27 22.82
C TRP A 267 -20.20 -47.05 23.39
N LYS A 268 -21.21 -47.65 22.74
CA LYS A 268 -22.51 -47.84 23.36
C LYS A 268 -22.30 -48.89 24.46
N PRO A 269 -22.45 -48.58 25.74
CA PRO A 269 -22.84 -49.62 26.67
C PRO A 269 -24.32 -49.91 26.36
N TYR A 270 -24.61 -51.07 25.77
CA TYR A 270 -25.89 -51.72 26.01
C TYR A 270 -25.88 -52.19 27.48
N PRO A 271 -27.00 -52.00 28.20
CA PRO A 271 -28.03 -53.04 28.24
C PRO A 271 -29.36 -52.58 27.65
#